data_AF-A0A7C5DZ18-F1
#
_entry.id   AF-A0A7C5DZ18-F1
#
_cell.length_a   1.000
_cell.length_b   1.000
_cell.length_c   1.000
_cell.angle_alpha   90.00
_cell.angle_beta   90.00
_cell.angle_gamma   90.00
#
_symmetry.space_group_name_H-M   'P 1'
#
loop_
_entity.id
_entity.type
_entity.pdbx_description
1 polymer ?
#
loop_
_entity_poly.entity_id
_entity_poly.type
_entity_poly.pdbx_seq_one_letter_code
_entity_poly.pdbx_strand_id
1 'polypeptide(L)'
;MKKNESKKKGVPLSDEISRRDFLNCMGVMAFASTALGSLSWSKLKGENAGDQPKLGRIPLIVQPVLTYSTPQRRHQRSWRSWGGIQTKQDAEEEGSRIRGELTRVKAKADFPLEIKPLVGIRSKDEALKLRSSPDVDVFLIYAAGGWMDIFDAVHEHGKDMIFFCRHRSGPVYLWYEIISPRYLRQHTDSLSLKGVNQDDVVIDSQGEILWRLRALCGLKNAKNTRILAVGGPGAWSQPGEVVPDLVRKKWGYDIRTLTYEDLGALIKEARMDKEAVQRARLKAEKYCQSRHVRLETKREFVDNAFLLEDVFKSLMHKAECRALTIKGCMSTIMPLAETSACLTLSLLNDSGYLAFCESDFVVIPAGILLAGISGKPVFLNDPTFPHDGVITLAHCTAPRKMDGRTLEPVRILTHFESDYGAAPKVEMKKGQALTNIIPDFKSKRWLGLPGEILDCPFLDICRSQIDVGYKY
;
A
#
# COMPACT_ATOMS: atom_id res chain seq x y z
N MET A 1 -19.08 -7.64 67.92
CA MET A 1 -20.26 -7.23 67.11
C MET A 1 -20.19 -5.74 66.83
N LYS A 2 -20.52 -5.32 65.60
CA LYS A 2 -20.52 -3.98 65.00
C LYS A 2 -19.25 -3.56 64.22
N LYS A 3 -19.42 -3.67 62.89
CA LYS A 3 -19.09 -2.74 61.78
C LYS A 3 -17.90 -1.79 61.93
N ASN A 4 -16.98 -1.88 60.97
CA ASN A 4 -16.39 -0.69 60.36
C ASN A 4 -16.27 -0.89 58.84
N GLU A 5 -16.89 0.02 58.09
CA GLU A 5 -16.99 0.05 56.63
C GLU A 5 -15.76 0.73 56.03
N SER A 6 -15.04 0.05 55.13
CA SER A 6 -14.11 0.68 54.18
C SER A 6 -14.71 0.64 52.78
N LYS A 7 -15.32 1.75 52.35
CA LYS A 7 -15.77 1.99 50.98
C LYS A 7 -14.56 2.20 50.06
N LYS A 8 -14.24 1.20 49.22
CA LYS A 8 -13.54 1.44 47.94
C LYS A 8 -14.60 1.73 46.88
N LYS A 9 -14.61 2.96 46.36
CA LYS A 9 -15.43 3.35 45.20
C LYS A 9 -14.87 2.64 43.96
N GLY A 10 -15.66 1.73 43.38
CA GLY A 10 -15.46 1.26 42.02
C GLY A 10 -15.83 2.36 41.03
N VAL A 11 -14.98 2.56 40.03
CA VAL A 11 -15.28 3.31 38.82
C VAL A 11 -15.96 2.35 37.85
N PRO A 12 -17.16 2.63 37.32
CA PRO A 12 -17.72 1.83 36.25
C PRO A 12 -17.02 2.20 34.93
N LEU A 13 -16.37 1.23 34.31
CA LEU A 13 -15.99 1.26 32.90
C LEU A 13 -17.29 1.21 32.08
N SER A 14 -17.72 2.35 31.55
CA SER A 14 -18.74 2.38 30.51
C SER A 14 -18.06 2.06 29.17
N ASP A 15 -18.04 0.78 28.82
CA ASP A 15 -17.98 0.33 27.43
C ASP A 15 -19.32 0.66 26.77
N GLU A 16 -19.43 1.84 26.17
CA GLU A 16 -20.45 2.12 25.17
C GLU A 16 -19.76 2.34 23.82
N ILE A 17 -19.60 1.23 23.09
CA ILE A 17 -19.42 1.24 21.64
C ILE A 17 -20.62 1.99 21.07
N SER A 18 -20.41 3.24 20.65
CA SER A 18 -21.48 4.01 20.03
C SER A 18 -21.91 3.32 18.73
N ARG A 19 -23.23 3.26 18.50
CA ARG A 19 -23.88 2.70 17.30
C ARG A 19 -23.34 3.24 15.95
N ARG A 20 -22.45 4.24 15.95
CA ARG A 20 -21.84 4.82 14.74
C ARG A 20 -20.57 4.14 14.25
N ASP A 21 -19.86 3.35 15.07
CA ASP A 21 -18.77 2.49 14.58
C ASP A 21 -19.30 1.25 13.83
N PHE A 22 -20.59 0.97 13.96
CA PHE A 22 -21.27 -0.16 13.30
C PHE A 22 -21.77 0.20 11.90
N LEU A 23 -22.11 1.47 11.61
CA LEU A 23 -22.83 1.82 10.37
C LEU A 23 -21.96 2.34 9.21
N ASN A 24 -20.69 2.69 9.43
CA ASN A 24 -19.76 3.06 8.36
C ASN A 24 -18.91 1.89 7.82
N CYS A 25 -19.13 0.66 8.31
CA CYS A 25 -18.41 -0.54 7.87
C CYS A 25 -19.31 -1.77 7.61
N MET A 26 -20.63 -1.61 7.49
CA MET A 26 -21.53 -2.75 7.29
C MET A 26 -22.10 -2.84 5.88
N GLY A 27 -21.21 -3.01 4.91
CA GLY A 27 -21.37 -4.17 4.05
C GLY A 27 -20.75 -5.35 4.79
N VAL A 28 -21.53 -6.06 5.61
CA VAL A 28 -21.07 -7.29 6.28
C VAL A 28 -20.87 -8.35 5.20
N MET A 29 -19.68 -8.38 4.62
CA MET A 29 -19.12 -9.63 4.12
C MET A 29 -18.64 -10.37 5.36
N ALA A 30 -19.31 -11.48 5.68
CA ALA A 30 -18.80 -12.43 6.66
C ALA A 30 -17.32 -12.68 6.34
N PHE A 31 -16.41 -12.38 7.28
CA PHE A 31 -14.98 -12.61 7.17
C PHE A 31 -14.67 -14.11 7.31
N ALA A 32 -15.31 -14.94 6.49
CA ALA A 32 -14.88 -16.31 6.27
C ALA A 32 -13.86 -16.31 5.14
N SER A 33 -12.77 -17.06 5.28
CA SER A 33 -11.97 -17.47 4.13
C SER A 33 -12.90 -18.22 3.18
N THR A 34 -13.36 -17.53 2.15
CA THR A 34 -14.21 -18.17 1.13
C THR A 34 -13.30 -19.05 0.30
N ALA A 35 -13.58 -20.35 0.33
CA ALA A 35 -12.99 -21.27 -0.62
C ALA A 35 -13.45 -20.85 -2.02
N LEU A 36 -12.51 -20.80 -2.97
CA LEU A 36 -12.86 -20.74 -4.38
C LEU A 36 -13.59 -22.07 -4.69
N GLY A 37 -14.87 -22.04 -5.05
CA GLY A 37 -15.66 -23.24 -5.37
C GLY A 37 -15.04 -24.07 -6.52
N SER A 38 -15.61 -25.22 -6.88
CA SER A 38 -14.99 -26.15 -7.84
C SER A 38 -14.52 -25.47 -9.14
N LEU A 39 -13.20 -25.39 -9.31
CA LEU A 39 -12.53 -24.78 -10.46
C LEU A 39 -12.14 -25.87 -11.46
N SER A 40 -12.23 -25.56 -12.75
CA SER A 40 -11.62 -26.38 -13.82
C SER A 40 -10.76 -25.50 -14.71
N TRP A 41 -9.63 -26.02 -15.15
CA TRP A 41 -8.68 -25.32 -16.03
C TRP A 41 -9.35 -24.92 -17.34
N SER A 42 -10.22 -25.75 -17.89
CA SER A 42 -10.96 -25.48 -19.13
C SER A 42 -11.81 -24.20 -19.09
N LYS A 43 -12.30 -23.80 -17.91
CA LYS A 43 -13.06 -22.56 -17.72
C LYS A 43 -12.17 -21.35 -17.44
N LEU A 44 -10.97 -21.58 -16.91
CA LEU A 44 -10.01 -20.53 -16.55
C LEU A 44 -9.14 -20.11 -17.74
N LYS A 45 -8.75 -21.07 -18.58
CA LYS A 45 -7.88 -20.86 -19.73
C LYS A 45 -8.56 -19.95 -20.76
N GLY A 46 -8.04 -18.74 -20.94
CA GLY A 46 -8.61 -17.75 -21.86
C GLY A 46 -9.18 -16.49 -21.18
N GLU A 47 -9.38 -16.50 -19.86
CA GLU A 47 -9.72 -15.26 -19.15
C GLU A 47 -8.53 -14.27 -19.08
N ASN A 48 -7.31 -14.77 -19.29
CA ASN A 48 -6.06 -14.02 -19.22
C ASN A 48 -5.28 -14.02 -20.54
N ALA A 49 -5.56 -13.04 -21.42
CA ALA A 49 -4.85 -12.84 -22.69
C ALA A 49 -3.69 -11.82 -22.59
N GLY A 50 -3.44 -11.22 -21.42
CA GLY A 50 -2.43 -10.18 -21.21
C GLY A 50 -1.34 -10.58 -20.23
N ASP A 51 -0.13 -10.04 -20.42
CA ASP A 51 0.99 -10.28 -19.50
C ASP A 51 0.90 -9.47 -18.20
N GLN A 52 0.14 -8.36 -18.19
CA GLN A 52 -0.01 -7.43 -17.07
C GLN A 52 -1.34 -7.65 -16.30
N PRO A 53 -1.41 -7.30 -15.00
CA PRO A 53 -2.66 -7.37 -14.25
C PRO A 53 -3.72 -6.44 -14.85
N LYS A 54 -4.97 -6.91 -14.90
CA LYS A 54 -6.12 -6.05 -15.28
C LYS A 54 -6.39 -4.96 -14.25
N LEU A 55 -6.04 -5.21 -12.98
CA LEU A 55 -6.23 -4.29 -11.87
C LEU A 55 -4.95 -3.48 -11.62
N GLY A 56 -5.02 -2.17 -11.92
CA GLY A 56 -3.96 -1.20 -11.62
C GLY A 56 -4.07 -0.61 -10.21
N ARG A 57 -3.23 0.39 -9.91
CA ARG A 57 -3.40 1.21 -8.70
C ARG A 57 -4.65 2.08 -8.84
N ILE A 58 -5.47 2.12 -7.80
CA ILE A 58 -6.67 2.96 -7.71
C ILE A 58 -6.23 4.42 -7.56
N PRO A 59 -6.74 5.35 -8.38
CA PRO A 59 -6.43 6.77 -8.24
C PRO A 59 -6.81 7.35 -6.88
N LEU A 60 -5.98 8.24 -6.35
CA LEU A 60 -6.35 9.09 -5.22
C LEU A 60 -7.14 10.30 -5.73
N ILE A 61 -8.33 10.55 -5.17
CA ILE A 61 -9.23 11.61 -5.57
C ILE A 61 -9.21 12.71 -4.51
N VAL A 62 -8.67 13.87 -4.88
CA VAL A 62 -8.46 15.02 -4.00
C VAL A 62 -9.47 16.12 -4.33
N GLN A 63 -10.15 16.62 -3.31
CA GLN A 63 -10.98 17.82 -3.38
C GLN A 63 -10.21 19.02 -2.80
N PRO A 64 -9.68 19.92 -3.65
CA PRO A 64 -9.09 21.15 -3.17
C PRO A 64 -10.18 22.13 -2.72
N VAL A 65 -9.98 22.76 -1.57
CA VAL A 65 -10.92 23.69 -0.93
C VAL A 65 -10.18 24.94 -0.51
N LEU A 66 -10.61 26.12 -0.98
CA LEU A 66 -10.13 27.42 -0.49
C LEU A 66 -11.10 27.95 0.55
N THR A 67 -10.66 28.06 1.81
CA THR A 67 -11.46 28.72 2.85
C THR A 67 -11.04 30.16 2.97
N TYR A 68 -12.00 31.10 3.00
CA TYR A 68 -11.69 32.53 3.06
C TYR A 68 -12.82 33.33 3.71
N SER A 69 -12.57 34.62 3.96
CA SER A 69 -13.54 35.55 4.50
C SER A 69 -13.48 36.88 3.74
N THR A 70 -14.58 37.62 3.73
CA THR A 70 -14.63 38.96 3.13
C THR A 70 -15.05 39.98 4.20
N PRO A 71 -14.15 40.30 5.15
CA PRO A 71 -14.46 41.17 6.28
C PRO A 71 -14.90 42.56 5.84
N GLN A 72 -15.80 43.18 6.60
CA GLN A 72 -16.25 44.54 6.39
C GLN A 72 -15.68 45.46 7.46
N ARG A 73 -15.16 46.62 7.06
CA ARG A 73 -14.53 47.58 7.97
C ARG A 73 -15.52 48.01 9.06
N ARG A 74 -15.05 48.05 10.31
CA ARG A 74 -15.80 48.60 11.45
C ARG A 74 -14.99 49.69 12.12
N HIS A 75 -15.66 50.77 12.49
CA HIS A 75 -15.02 51.88 13.19
C HIS A 75 -14.63 51.47 14.61
N GLN A 76 -13.39 51.80 15.02
CA GLN A 76 -12.85 51.59 16.38
C GLN A 76 -13.01 50.16 16.97
N ARG A 77 -13.05 49.12 16.13
CA ARG A 77 -13.11 47.71 16.57
C ARG A 77 -12.32 46.82 15.61
N SER A 78 -11.87 45.66 16.10
CA SER A 78 -11.34 44.60 15.23
C SER A 78 -12.39 44.20 14.20
N TRP A 79 -12.01 44.24 12.93
CA TRP A 79 -12.94 44.04 11.81
C TRP A 79 -12.44 43.01 10.78
N ARG A 80 -11.17 42.62 10.86
CA ARG A 80 -10.55 41.56 10.05
C ARG A 80 -9.56 40.76 10.88
N SER A 81 -9.34 39.51 10.49
CA SER A 81 -8.28 38.66 11.00
C SER A 81 -6.97 38.92 10.25
N TRP A 82 -5.90 38.22 10.63
CA TRP A 82 -4.71 38.09 9.77
C TRP A 82 -5.11 37.42 8.45
N GLY A 83 -4.37 37.72 7.38
CA GLY A 83 -4.63 37.15 6.06
C GLY A 83 -4.63 38.19 4.94
N GLY A 84 -4.08 37.80 3.80
CA GLY A 84 -4.00 38.61 2.60
C GLY A 84 -5.25 38.55 1.72
N ILE A 85 -6.20 37.65 2.00
CA ILE A 85 -7.46 37.52 1.24
C ILE A 85 -8.57 38.20 2.02
N GLN A 86 -9.06 39.34 1.51
CA GLN A 86 -10.06 40.18 2.18
C GLN A 86 -11.24 40.52 1.27
N THR A 87 -11.11 40.34 -0.04
CA THR A 87 -12.15 40.61 -1.03
C THR A 87 -12.49 39.35 -1.84
N LYS A 88 -13.57 39.42 -2.62
CA LYS A 88 -13.91 38.36 -3.59
C LYS A 88 -12.85 38.26 -4.69
N GLN A 89 -12.31 39.40 -5.13
CA GLN A 89 -11.26 39.44 -6.15
C GLN A 89 -9.98 38.75 -5.66
N ASP A 90 -9.55 39.02 -4.42
CA ASP A 90 -8.38 38.34 -3.83
C ASP A 90 -8.55 36.81 -3.84
N ALA A 91 -9.76 36.33 -3.55
CA ALA A 91 -10.07 34.90 -3.54
C ALA A 91 -10.09 34.30 -4.96
N GLU A 92 -10.51 35.06 -5.97
CA GLU A 92 -10.49 34.65 -7.37
C GLU A 92 -9.05 34.59 -7.93
N GLU A 93 -8.22 35.57 -7.58
CA GLU A 93 -6.79 35.61 -7.90
C GLU A 93 -6.04 34.45 -7.26
N GLU A 94 -6.27 34.22 -5.96
CA GLU A 94 -5.67 33.10 -5.24
C GLU A 94 -6.18 31.75 -5.78
N GLY A 95 -7.48 31.64 -6.09
CA GLY A 95 -8.02 30.44 -6.72
C GLY A 95 -7.35 30.13 -8.07
N SER A 96 -6.99 31.16 -8.84
CA SER A 96 -6.25 31.01 -10.10
C SER A 96 -4.81 30.53 -9.86
N ARG A 97 -4.14 31.06 -8.83
CA ARG A 97 -2.82 30.61 -8.40
C ARG A 97 -2.83 29.14 -7.98
N ILE A 98 -3.76 28.76 -7.11
CA ILE A 98 -3.95 27.38 -6.62
C ILE A 98 -4.17 26.42 -7.79
N ARG A 99 -5.04 26.75 -8.74
CA ARG A 99 -5.27 25.92 -9.92
C ARG A 99 -3.97 25.66 -10.70
N GLY A 100 -3.18 26.70 -10.95
CA GLY A 100 -1.89 26.55 -11.63
C GLY A 100 -0.87 25.72 -10.85
N GLU A 101 -0.83 25.85 -9.53
CA GLU A 101 0.01 25.03 -8.65
C GLU A 101 -0.42 23.55 -8.67
N LEU A 102 -1.72 23.28 -8.54
CA LEU A 102 -2.28 21.93 -8.59
C LEU A 102 -2.05 21.25 -9.94
N THR A 103 -2.10 22.00 -11.04
CA THR A 103 -1.70 21.48 -12.37
C THR A 103 -0.25 21.00 -12.36
N ARG A 104 0.67 21.77 -11.75
CA ARG A 104 2.08 21.37 -11.62
C ARG A 104 2.29 20.19 -10.68
N VAL A 105 1.55 20.13 -9.57
CA VAL A 105 1.54 18.98 -8.66
C VAL A 105 1.10 17.72 -9.39
N LYS A 106 -0.03 17.78 -10.11
CA LYS A 106 -0.55 16.65 -10.91
C LYS A 106 0.44 16.22 -11.99
N ALA A 107 1.08 17.16 -12.68
CA ALA A 107 2.07 16.86 -13.71
C ALA A 107 3.34 16.17 -13.16
N LYS A 108 3.71 16.43 -11.89
CA LYS A 108 4.84 15.81 -11.21
C LYS A 108 4.50 14.49 -10.51
N ALA A 109 3.22 14.14 -10.40
CA ALA A 109 2.80 12.92 -9.72
C ALA A 109 3.22 11.68 -10.53
N ASP A 110 3.96 10.79 -9.87
CA ASP A 110 4.35 9.45 -10.35
C ASP A 110 3.36 8.36 -9.88
N PHE A 111 2.18 8.77 -9.45
CA PHE A 111 1.09 7.93 -8.96
C PHE A 111 -0.24 8.42 -9.52
N PRO A 112 -1.26 7.55 -9.62
CA PRO A 112 -2.55 7.95 -10.16
C PRO A 112 -3.24 8.93 -9.21
N LEU A 113 -3.39 10.18 -9.68
CA LEU A 113 -3.93 11.30 -8.91
C LEU A 113 -5.00 12.02 -9.73
N GLU A 114 -6.20 12.10 -9.17
CA GLU A 114 -7.29 12.92 -9.67
C GLU A 114 -7.47 14.12 -8.74
N ILE A 115 -7.58 15.31 -9.30
CA ILE A 115 -7.81 16.55 -8.57
C ILE A 115 -9.11 17.14 -9.09
N LYS A 116 -10.12 17.22 -8.22
CA LYS A 116 -11.41 17.85 -8.53
C LYS A 116 -11.26 19.37 -8.67
N PRO A 117 -12.23 20.05 -9.30
CA PRO A 117 -12.23 21.51 -9.36
C PRO A 117 -12.14 22.16 -7.97
N LEU A 118 -11.37 23.25 -7.86
CA LEU A 118 -11.26 24.04 -6.63
C LEU A 118 -12.62 24.61 -6.23
N VAL A 119 -13.01 24.38 -4.97
CA VAL A 119 -14.21 24.97 -4.37
C VAL A 119 -13.80 26.04 -3.37
N GLY A 120 -14.34 27.25 -3.52
CA GLY A 120 -14.20 28.30 -2.51
C GLY A 120 -15.36 28.20 -1.51
N ILE A 121 -15.05 28.21 -0.21
CA ILE A 121 -16.05 28.19 0.86
C ILE A 121 -15.79 29.28 1.91
N ARG A 122 -16.87 29.77 2.51
CA ARG A 122 -16.87 30.88 3.48
C ARG A 122 -17.66 30.56 4.75
N SER A 123 -18.39 29.45 4.78
CA SER A 123 -19.27 29.10 5.90
C SER A 123 -19.36 27.59 6.13
N LYS A 124 -19.81 27.21 7.32
CA LYS A 124 -20.12 25.83 7.69
C LYS A 124 -21.14 25.19 6.74
N ASP A 125 -22.18 25.92 6.34
CA ASP A 125 -23.23 25.40 5.46
C ASP A 125 -22.71 25.06 4.07
N GLU A 126 -21.74 25.83 3.56
CA GLU A 126 -21.06 25.52 2.31
C GLU A 126 -20.15 24.29 2.44
N ALA A 127 -19.46 24.14 3.58
CA ALA A 127 -18.66 22.95 3.88
C ALA A 127 -19.52 21.68 3.93
N LEU A 128 -20.68 21.73 4.61
CA LEU A 128 -21.60 20.59 4.69
C LEU A 128 -22.16 20.17 3.33
N LYS A 129 -22.24 21.07 2.35
CA LYS A 129 -22.66 20.75 0.98
C LYS A 129 -21.63 19.94 0.18
N LEU A 130 -20.38 19.84 0.66
CA LEU A 130 -19.38 18.93 0.08
C LEU A 130 -19.81 17.45 0.19
N ARG A 131 -20.86 17.13 0.97
CA ARG A 131 -21.37 15.77 1.24
C ARG A 131 -21.83 15.04 -0.03
N SER A 132 -22.11 15.76 -1.10
CA SER A 132 -22.54 15.20 -2.38
C SER A 132 -21.41 14.54 -3.21
N SER A 133 -20.19 14.47 -2.70
CA SER A 133 -19.04 13.86 -3.40
C SER A 133 -18.53 12.59 -2.70
N PRO A 134 -19.24 11.45 -2.79
CA PRO A 134 -18.86 10.20 -2.12
C PRO A 134 -17.48 9.67 -2.54
N ASP A 135 -17.01 10.08 -3.73
CA ASP A 135 -15.76 9.60 -4.34
C ASP A 135 -14.51 10.35 -3.85
N VAL A 136 -14.63 11.31 -2.93
CA VAL A 136 -13.47 12.04 -2.40
C VAL A 136 -12.74 11.20 -1.35
N ASP A 137 -11.42 11.10 -1.50
CA ASP A 137 -10.55 10.45 -0.52
C ASP A 137 -9.92 11.46 0.44
N VAL A 138 -9.54 12.64 -0.08
CA VAL A 138 -8.76 13.65 0.66
C VAL A 138 -9.29 15.06 0.40
N PHE A 139 -9.43 15.85 1.46
CA PHE A 139 -9.63 17.30 1.34
C PHE A 139 -8.29 18.02 1.48
N LEU A 140 -7.90 18.75 0.43
CA LEU A 140 -6.73 19.64 0.47
C LEU A 140 -7.19 21.08 0.72
N ILE A 141 -7.06 21.51 1.96
CA ILE A 141 -7.63 22.75 2.47
C ILE A 141 -6.59 23.86 2.40
N TYR A 142 -6.77 24.79 1.47
CA TYR A 142 -6.08 26.07 1.42
C TYR A 142 -6.72 26.99 2.45
N ALA A 143 -6.12 27.01 3.65
CA ALA A 143 -6.72 27.58 4.85
C ALA A 143 -6.47 29.11 4.93
N ALA A 144 -7.00 29.90 4.01
CA ALA A 144 -6.70 31.33 3.93
C ALA A 144 -7.48 32.18 4.95
N GLY A 145 -8.70 31.76 5.28
CA GLY A 145 -9.60 32.40 6.24
C GLY A 145 -10.74 31.48 6.65
N GLY A 146 -11.84 32.07 7.14
CA GLY A 146 -12.92 31.31 7.78
C GLY A 146 -12.59 30.92 9.22
N TRP A 147 -13.48 30.18 9.87
CA TRP A 147 -13.34 29.75 11.26
C TRP A 147 -13.37 28.22 11.41
N MET A 148 -13.11 27.72 12.62
CA MET A 148 -12.94 26.27 12.89
C MET A 148 -14.17 25.44 12.53
N ASP A 149 -15.36 26.02 12.59
CA ASP A 149 -16.63 25.37 12.28
C ASP A 149 -16.70 24.86 10.83
N ILE A 150 -15.98 25.50 9.90
CA ILE A 150 -15.80 25.04 8.53
C ILE A 150 -15.00 23.73 8.53
N PHE A 151 -13.88 23.70 9.26
CA PHE A 151 -13.01 22.52 9.29
C PHE A 151 -13.65 21.37 10.03
N ASP A 152 -14.38 21.64 11.12
CA ASP A 152 -15.17 20.64 11.82
C ASP A 152 -16.20 20.01 10.87
N ALA A 153 -16.89 20.82 10.08
CA ALA A 153 -17.84 20.32 9.08
C ALA A 153 -17.16 19.48 7.98
N VAL A 154 -15.96 19.85 7.52
CA VAL A 154 -15.18 19.02 6.57
C VAL A 154 -14.69 17.73 7.24
N HIS A 155 -14.31 17.79 8.52
CA HIS A 155 -13.83 16.63 9.28
C HIS A 155 -14.94 15.60 9.54
N GLU A 156 -16.19 16.03 9.69
CA GLU A 156 -17.36 15.14 9.80
C GLU A 156 -17.54 14.19 8.60
N HIS A 157 -16.87 14.44 7.47
CA HIS A 157 -16.87 13.53 6.33
C HIS A 157 -16.03 12.27 6.57
N GLY A 158 -15.17 12.25 7.60
CA GLY A 158 -14.32 11.11 7.93
C GLY A 158 -13.26 10.80 6.86
N LYS A 159 -12.88 11.80 6.06
CA LYS A 159 -11.86 11.72 5.02
C LYS A 159 -10.55 12.33 5.52
N ASP A 160 -9.44 11.92 4.92
CA ASP A 160 -8.14 12.50 5.24
C ASP A 160 -8.12 13.99 4.86
N MET A 161 -7.44 14.81 5.66
CA MET A 161 -7.37 16.26 5.48
C MET A 161 -5.92 16.69 5.47
N ILE A 162 -5.54 17.51 4.49
CA ILE A 162 -4.25 18.20 4.46
C ILE A 162 -4.53 19.69 4.46
N PHE A 163 -3.90 20.42 5.38
CA PHE A 163 -3.99 21.87 5.45
C PHE A 163 -2.78 22.49 4.79
N PHE A 164 -3.00 23.30 3.76
CA PHE A 164 -1.98 24.14 3.18
C PHE A 164 -2.14 25.58 3.67
N CYS A 165 -1.08 26.12 4.25
CA CYS A 165 -1.00 27.50 4.74
C CYS A 165 0.11 28.25 4.01
N ARG A 166 -0.18 29.49 3.59
CA ARG A 166 0.82 30.38 2.99
C ARG A 166 1.46 31.30 4.03
N HIS A 167 2.79 31.39 3.96
CA HIS A 167 3.58 32.41 4.66
C HIS A 167 4.26 33.33 3.65
N ARG A 168 4.96 32.79 2.64
CA ARG A 168 5.71 33.56 1.63
C ARG A 168 5.40 33.21 0.18
N SER A 169 4.70 32.11 -0.09
CA SER A 169 4.40 31.65 -1.46
C SER A 169 3.25 32.42 -2.15
N GLY A 170 2.67 33.42 -1.48
CA GLY A 170 1.51 34.18 -1.95
C GLY A 170 0.94 35.06 -0.82
N PRO A 171 -0.36 35.40 -0.84
CA PRO A 171 -0.98 36.12 0.27
C PRO A 171 -0.87 35.28 1.55
N VAL A 172 -0.48 35.91 2.66
CA VAL A 172 -0.41 35.22 3.96
C VAL A 172 -1.80 34.67 4.34
N TYR A 173 -1.84 33.47 4.93
CA TYR A 173 -3.07 32.82 5.35
C TYR A 173 -3.31 33.03 6.85
N LEU A 174 -4.57 33.22 7.26
CA LEU A 174 -4.93 33.28 8.69
C LEU A 174 -4.41 32.06 9.45
N TRP A 175 -4.63 30.88 8.88
CA TRP A 175 -4.36 29.63 9.59
C TRP A 175 -2.89 29.29 9.73
N TYR A 176 -1.99 29.99 9.02
CA TYR A 176 -0.56 29.96 9.33
C TYR A 176 -0.28 30.42 10.78
N GLU A 177 -1.03 31.41 11.26
CA GLU A 177 -0.90 31.94 12.63
C GLU A 177 -1.49 30.98 13.66
N ILE A 178 -2.69 30.46 13.41
CA ILE A 178 -3.56 29.93 14.48
C ILE A 178 -3.90 28.45 14.40
N ILE A 179 -3.52 27.71 13.35
CA ILE A 179 -3.97 26.32 13.17
C ILE A 179 -3.60 25.41 14.35
N SER A 180 -2.39 25.57 14.90
CA SER A 180 -1.95 24.77 16.04
C SER A 180 -2.73 25.08 17.32
N PRO A 181 -2.72 26.33 17.86
CA PRO A 181 -3.38 26.61 19.13
C PRO A 181 -4.92 26.55 19.06
N ARG A 182 -5.53 26.93 17.93
CA ARG A 182 -6.99 26.98 17.80
C ARG A 182 -7.56 25.64 17.38
N TYR A 183 -7.12 25.10 16.25
CA TYR A 183 -7.78 23.93 15.66
C TYR A 183 -7.19 22.60 16.16
N LEU A 184 -5.88 22.39 16.01
CA LEU A 184 -5.25 21.11 16.36
C LEU A 184 -5.29 20.83 17.87
N ARG A 185 -5.08 21.87 18.68
CA ARG A 185 -4.96 21.77 20.14
C ARG A 185 -6.19 22.22 20.91
N GLN A 186 -7.12 22.94 20.27
CA GLN A 186 -8.31 23.50 20.90
C GLN A 186 -8.03 24.16 22.26
N HIS A 187 -7.00 25.02 22.32
CA HIS A 187 -6.56 25.71 23.54
C HIS A 187 -5.99 24.81 24.66
N THR A 188 -5.46 23.64 24.32
CA THR A 188 -4.80 22.73 25.27
C THR A 188 -3.32 22.48 24.94
N ASP A 189 -2.58 21.86 25.86
CA ASP A 189 -1.18 21.46 25.64
C ASP A 189 -1.04 20.16 24.83
N SER A 190 -2.16 19.49 24.51
CA SER A 190 -2.22 18.27 23.72
C SER A 190 -2.97 18.46 22.41
N LEU A 191 -2.83 17.52 21.48
CA LEU A 191 -3.71 17.46 20.32
C LEU A 191 -5.11 17.03 20.77
N SER A 192 -6.13 17.72 20.27
CA SER A 192 -7.54 17.49 20.64
C SER A 192 -8.33 16.78 19.53
N LEU A 193 -7.80 16.74 18.31
CA LEU A 193 -8.44 16.11 17.16
C LEU A 193 -7.96 14.66 16.98
N LYS A 194 -8.88 13.80 16.56
CA LYS A 194 -8.58 12.43 16.13
C LYS A 194 -8.42 12.43 14.61
N GLY A 195 -7.32 11.88 14.10
CA GLY A 195 -7.11 11.72 12.65
C GLY A 195 -6.63 12.96 11.90
N VAL A 196 -6.39 14.08 12.60
CA VAL A 196 -5.69 15.26 12.07
C VAL A 196 -4.67 15.72 13.10
N ASN A 197 -3.44 15.94 12.70
CA ASN A 197 -2.36 16.41 13.58
C ASN A 197 -1.43 17.44 12.87
N GLN A 198 -0.25 17.66 13.42
CA GLN A 198 0.72 18.63 12.88
C GLN A 198 1.34 18.18 11.55
N ASP A 199 1.46 16.87 11.31
CA ASP A 199 1.99 16.30 10.08
C ASP A 199 1.07 16.57 8.88
N ASP A 200 -0.21 16.84 9.12
CA ASP A 200 -1.19 17.20 8.09
C ASP A 200 -1.12 18.68 7.67
N VAL A 201 -0.28 19.49 8.32
CA VAL A 201 -0.11 20.92 8.01
C VAL A 201 1.13 21.12 7.14
N VAL A 202 0.94 21.80 6.01
CA VAL A 202 1.98 22.13 5.03
C VAL A 202 2.10 23.65 4.92
N ILE A 203 3.32 24.16 5.04
CA ILE A 203 3.62 25.60 4.89
C ILE A 203 4.35 25.83 3.57
N ASP A 204 3.75 26.58 2.65
CA ASP A 204 4.30 27.03 1.36
C ASP A 204 4.78 25.94 0.35
N SER A 205 5.02 24.70 0.78
CA SER A 205 5.71 23.67 0.00
C SER A 205 4.76 22.77 -0.80
N GLN A 206 4.75 22.96 -2.12
CA GLN A 206 4.03 22.07 -3.05
C GLN A 206 4.62 20.65 -3.10
N GLY A 207 5.93 20.52 -2.84
CA GLY A 207 6.58 19.21 -2.74
C GLY A 207 6.07 18.42 -1.54
N GLU A 208 5.74 19.12 -0.45
CA GLU A 208 5.16 18.53 0.75
C GLU A 208 3.72 18.06 0.58
N ILE A 209 2.91 18.78 -0.20
CA ILE A 209 1.62 18.28 -0.66
C ILE A 209 1.83 17.00 -1.47
N LEU A 210 2.73 17.02 -2.45
CA LEU A 210 2.90 15.92 -3.39
C LEU A 210 3.28 14.60 -2.70
N TRP A 211 4.24 14.59 -1.77
CA TRP A 211 4.64 13.35 -1.12
C TRP A 211 3.57 12.82 -0.14
N ARG A 212 2.81 13.70 0.53
CA ARG A 212 1.68 13.28 1.38
C ARG A 212 0.55 12.66 0.57
N LEU A 213 0.22 13.25 -0.58
CA LEU A 213 -0.71 12.65 -1.52
C LEU A 213 -0.21 11.29 -2.05
N ARG A 214 1.10 11.14 -2.31
CA ARG A 214 1.68 9.83 -2.66
C ARG A 214 1.48 8.80 -1.54
N ALA A 215 1.72 9.19 -0.29
CA ALA A 215 1.55 8.32 0.87
C ALA A 215 0.08 7.88 1.04
N LEU A 216 -0.88 8.81 0.92
CA LEU A 216 -2.31 8.52 0.98
C LEU A 216 -2.77 7.63 -0.20
N CYS A 217 -2.25 7.85 -1.40
CA CYS A 217 -2.49 6.96 -2.54
C CYS A 217 -2.00 5.54 -2.24
N GLY A 218 -0.81 5.42 -1.65
CA GLY A 218 -0.26 4.14 -1.22
C GLY A 218 -1.14 3.44 -0.18
N LEU A 219 -1.59 4.17 0.84
CA LEU A 219 -2.49 3.64 1.87
C LEU A 219 -3.84 3.19 1.29
N LYS A 220 -4.45 3.99 0.40
CA LYS A 220 -5.68 3.65 -0.33
C LYS A 220 -5.52 2.34 -1.11
N ASN A 221 -4.35 2.13 -1.71
CA ASN A 221 -4.04 0.94 -2.50
C ASN A 221 -3.59 -0.27 -1.68
N ALA A 222 -3.37 -0.09 -0.38
CA ALA A 222 -2.99 -1.15 0.54
C ALA A 222 -4.18 -1.63 1.38
N LYS A 223 -5.06 -0.72 1.83
CA LYS A 223 -6.27 -1.09 2.57
C LYS A 223 -7.29 -1.78 1.68
N ASN A 224 -8.13 -2.61 2.28
CA ASN A 224 -9.21 -3.35 1.63
C ASN A 224 -8.73 -4.21 0.45
N THR A 225 -7.48 -4.69 0.51
CA THR A 225 -6.89 -5.47 -0.58
C THR A 225 -7.44 -6.89 -0.57
N ARG A 226 -7.89 -7.35 -1.74
CA ARG A 226 -8.14 -8.77 -2.00
C ARG A 226 -6.84 -9.48 -2.36
N ILE A 227 -6.59 -10.63 -1.72
CA ILE A 227 -5.38 -11.43 -1.90
C ILE A 227 -5.71 -12.91 -1.99
N LEU A 228 -5.08 -13.62 -2.92
CA LEU A 228 -5.16 -15.06 -3.07
C LEU A 228 -4.08 -15.76 -2.22
N ALA A 229 -4.49 -16.50 -1.19
CA ALA A 229 -3.61 -17.27 -0.31
C ALA A 229 -3.63 -18.75 -0.70
N VAL A 230 -2.60 -19.18 -1.44
CA VAL A 230 -2.40 -20.58 -1.85
C VAL A 230 -1.88 -21.38 -0.65
N GLY A 231 -2.60 -22.43 -0.28
CA GLY A 231 -2.33 -23.19 0.96
C GLY A 231 -2.87 -22.54 2.22
N GLY A 232 -3.61 -21.43 2.08
CA GLY A 232 -4.21 -20.68 3.20
C GLY A 232 -3.28 -19.65 3.83
N PRO A 233 -3.83 -18.80 4.72
CA PRO A 233 -3.06 -17.76 5.38
C PRO A 233 -2.10 -18.34 6.43
N GLY A 234 -0.99 -17.62 6.65
CA GLY A 234 0.00 -17.93 7.67
C GLY A 234 0.50 -16.66 8.36
N ALA A 235 1.46 -16.85 9.25
CA ALA A 235 2.17 -15.77 9.92
C ALA A 235 3.47 -16.31 10.50
N TRP A 236 4.55 -15.56 10.36
CA TRP A 236 5.82 -15.93 10.94
C TRP A 236 5.74 -15.96 12.47
N SER A 237 6.12 -17.09 13.07
CA SER A 237 6.18 -17.31 14.52
C SER A 237 4.93 -16.93 15.32
N GLN A 238 3.74 -16.98 14.71
CA GLN A 238 2.46 -16.69 15.35
C GLN A 238 1.42 -17.78 15.01
N PRO A 239 0.42 -18.00 15.88
CA PRO A 239 -0.69 -18.88 15.55
C PRO A 239 -1.39 -18.43 14.26
N GLY A 240 -1.72 -19.38 13.39
CA GLY A 240 -2.14 -19.13 12.01
C GLY A 240 -3.41 -18.30 11.83
N GLU A 241 -4.22 -18.11 12.88
CA GLU A 241 -5.45 -17.30 12.82
C GLU A 241 -5.25 -15.87 13.35
N VAL A 242 -4.37 -15.69 14.34
CA VAL A 242 -4.24 -14.43 15.09
C VAL A 242 -3.85 -13.25 14.20
N VAL A 243 -2.81 -13.43 13.39
CA VAL A 243 -2.30 -12.35 12.52
C VAL A 243 -3.20 -12.15 11.29
N PRO A 244 -3.65 -13.18 10.56
CA PRO A 244 -4.60 -12.98 9.47
C PRO A 244 -5.90 -12.29 9.90
N ASP A 245 -6.45 -12.61 11.08
CA ASP A 245 -7.63 -11.92 11.61
C ASP A 245 -7.34 -10.47 11.97
N LEU A 246 -6.16 -10.20 12.54
CA LEU A 246 -5.70 -8.84 12.76
C LEU A 246 -5.59 -8.07 11.44
N VAL A 247 -5.07 -8.68 10.38
CA VAL A 247 -4.95 -8.06 9.06
C VAL A 247 -6.33 -7.81 8.44
N ARG A 248 -7.26 -8.76 8.52
CA ARG A 248 -8.66 -8.54 8.12
C ARG A 248 -9.27 -7.35 8.87
N LYS A 249 -9.15 -7.31 10.20
CA LYS A 249 -9.74 -6.26 11.04
C LYS A 249 -9.13 -4.88 10.81
N LYS A 250 -7.80 -4.81 10.69
CA LYS A 250 -7.06 -3.54 10.66
C LYS A 250 -6.88 -2.98 9.26
N TRP A 251 -6.62 -3.87 8.29
CA TRP A 251 -6.35 -3.52 6.91
C TRP A 251 -7.53 -3.79 5.99
N GLY A 252 -8.56 -4.52 6.42
CA GLY A 252 -9.75 -4.81 5.62
C GLY A 252 -9.53 -5.89 4.56
N TYR A 253 -8.50 -6.73 4.70
CA TYR A 253 -8.12 -7.66 3.63
C TYR A 253 -9.20 -8.69 3.36
N ASP A 254 -9.46 -8.93 2.07
CA ASP A 254 -10.28 -10.03 1.58
C ASP A 254 -9.37 -11.20 1.18
N ILE A 255 -9.13 -12.11 2.13
CA ILE A 255 -8.21 -13.24 1.95
C ILE A 255 -8.97 -14.43 1.37
N ARG A 256 -8.73 -14.73 0.09
CA ARG A 256 -9.31 -15.86 -0.64
C ARG A 256 -8.35 -17.05 -0.58
N THR A 257 -8.81 -18.18 -0.07
CA THR A 257 -7.96 -19.36 0.08
C THR A 257 -8.13 -20.30 -1.12
N LEU A 258 -7.01 -20.70 -1.71
CA LEU A 258 -6.94 -21.81 -2.65
C LEU A 258 -6.27 -23.00 -1.96
N THR A 259 -6.96 -24.13 -1.93
CA THR A 259 -6.41 -25.35 -1.33
C THR A 259 -5.35 -25.97 -2.24
N TYR A 260 -4.47 -26.80 -1.66
CA TYR A 260 -3.49 -27.53 -2.46
C TYR A 260 -4.09 -28.65 -3.30
N GLU A 261 -5.23 -29.19 -2.87
CA GLU A 261 -5.99 -30.17 -3.65
C GLU A 261 -6.53 -29.53 -4.94
N ASP A 262 -7.20 -28.39 -4.82
CA ASP A 262 -7.72 -27.64 -5.98
C ASP A 262 -6.58 -27.20 -6.91
N LEU A 263 -5.49 -26.68 -6.35
CA LEU A 263 -4.32 -26.30 -7.14
C LEU A 263 -3.71 -27.51 -7.87
N GLY A 264 -3.58 -28.65 -7.20
CA GLY A 264 -3.06 -29.87 -7.80
C GLY A 264 -3.91 -30.37 -8.97
N ALA A 265 -5.24 -30.34 -8.81
CA ALA A 265 -6.17 -30.66 -9.89
C ALA A 265 -6.00 -29.71 -11.09
N LEU A 266 -5.91 -28.40 -10.84
CA LEU A 266 -5.71 -27.40 -11.88
C LEU A 266 -4.37 -27.56 -12.63
N ILE A 267 -3.28 -27.80 -11.92
CA ILE A 267 -1.96 -28.04 -12.53
C ILE A 267 -2.02 -29.32 -13.40
N LYS A 268 -2.64 -30.38 -12.90
CA LYS A 268 -2.81 -31.63 -13.65
C LYS A 268 -3.60 -31.40 -14.95
N GLU A 269 -4.72 -30.69 -14.88
CA GLU A 269 -5.51 -30.34 -16.07
C GLU A 269 -4.73 -29.43 -17.03
N ALA A 270 -3.99 -28.44 -16.52
CA ALA A 270 -3.15 -27.55 -17.32
C ALA A 270 -2.03 -28.29 -18.06
N ARG A 271 -1.44 -29.32 -17.44
CA ARG A 271 -0.44 -30.19 -18.08
C ARG A 271 -1.02 -31.06 -19.21
N MET A 272 -2.30 -31.44 -19.10
CA MET A 272 -2.99 -32.20 -20.16
C MET A 272 -3.41 -31.30 -21.34
N ASP A 273 -3.40 -29.98 -21.15
CA ASP A 273 -3.68 -29.00 -22.19
C ASP A 273 -2.44 -28.69 -23.03
N LYS A 274 -2.37 -29.30 -24.22
CA LYS A 274 -1.26 -29.14 -25.16
C LYS A 274 -0.97 -27.68 -25.52
N GLU A 275 -2.00 -26.84 -25.62
CA GLU A 275 -1.80 -25.42 -25.97
C GLU A 275 -1.20 -24.64 -24.81
N ALA A 276 -1.65 -24.89 -23.58
CA ALA A 276 -1.09 -24.25 -22.38
C ALA A 276 0.37 -24.63 -22.18
N VAL A 277 0.69 -25.93 -22.30
CA VAL A 277 2.08 -26.42 -22.23
C VAL A 277 2.94 -25.81 -23.32
N GLN A 278 2.45 -25.76 -24.57
CA GLN A 278 3.22 -25.17 -25.67
C GLN A 278 3.48 -23.67 -25.45
N ARG A 279 2.48 -22.91 -24.99
CA ARG A 279 2.66 -21.49 -24.65
C ARG A 279 3.69 -21.29 -23.55
N ALA A 280 3.60 -22.07 -22.48
CA ALA A 280 4.56 -22.02 -21.37
C ALA A 280 5.99 -22.29 -21.85
N ARG A 281 6.19 -23.32 -22.68
CA ARG A 281 7.50 -23.67 -23.26
C ARG A 281 8.07 -22.57 -24.15
N LEU A 282 7.25 -21.95 -24.99
CA LEU A 282 7.67 -20.84 -25.86
C LEU A 282 8.07 -19.59 -25.04
N LYS A 283 7.29 -19.26 -23.99
CA LYS A 283 7.64 -18.16 -23.07
C LYS A 283 8.94 -18.46 -22.32
N ALA A 284 9.10 -19.68 -21.80
CA ALA A 284 10.30 -20.15 -21.13
C ALA A 284 11.52 -20.11 -22.05
N GLU A 285 11.37 -20.47 -23.33
CA GLU A 285 12.44 -20.43 -24.32
C GLU A 285 12.90 -19.00 -24.56
N LYS A 286 11.95 -18.10 -24.84
CA LYS A 286 12.23 -16.68 -25.01
C LYS A 286 12.89 -16.07 -23.77
N TYR A 287 12.46 -16.48 -22.57
CA TYR A 287 13.06 -16.04 -21.32
C TYR A 287 14.51 -16.50 -21.20
N CYS A 288 14.79 -17.79 -21.44
CA CYS A 288 16.14 -18.36 -21.34
C CYS A 288 17.10 -17.82 -22.40
N GLN A 289 16.61 -17.46 -23.58
CA GLN A 289 17.41 -16.86 -24.67
C GLN A 289 17.71 -15.37 -24.47
N SER A 290 17.09 -14.73 -23.46
CA SER A 290 17.35 -13.32 -23.17
C SER A 290 18.79 -13.12 -22.71
N ARG A 291 19.47 -12.09 -23.26
CA ARG A 291 20.90 -11.79 -23.04
C ARG A 291 21.31 -11.76 -21.56
N HIS A 292 20.39 -11.37 -20.68
CA HIS A 292 20.64 -11.18 -19.25
C HIS A 292 20.12 -12.32 -18.39
N VAL A 293 19.85 -13.50 -18.97
CA VAL A 293 19.43 -14.70 -18.26
C VAL A 293 20.50 -15.78 -18.43
N ARG A 294 20.99 -16.33 -17.32
CA ARG A 294 21.88 -17.49 -17.29
C ARG A 294 21.16 -18.66 -16.63
N LEU A 295 20.96 -19.75 -17.37
CA LEU A 295 20.32 -20.96 -16.85
C LEU A 295 21.37 -21.90 -16.23
N GLU A 296 21.23 -22.21 -14.95
CA GLU A 296 22.11 -23.08 -14.15
C GLU A 296 21.31 -24.15 -13.41
N THR A 297 20.13 -24.46 -13.91
CA THR A 297 19.26 -25.56 -13.47
C THR A 297 18.65 -26.23 -14.69
N LYS A 298 17.82 -27.25 -14.49
CA LYS A 298 17.18 -27.96 -15.60
C LYS A 298 16.14 -27.09 -16.29
N ARG A 299 16.10 -27.18 -17.62
CA ARG A 299 15.14 -26.42 -18.44
C ARG A 299 13.68 -26.76 -18.11
N GLU A 300 13.38 -28.01 -17.77
CA GLU A 300 12.04 -28.47 -17.40
C GLU A 300 11.43 -27.70 -16.23
N PHE A 301 12.26 -27.30 -15.25
CA PHE A 301 11.80 -26.51 -14.10
C PHE A 301 11.35 -25.10 -14.50
N VAL A 302 11.96 -24.53 -15.54
CA VAL A 302 11.57 -23.23 -16.07
C VAL A 302 10.26 -23.35 -16.84
N ASP A 303 10.12 -24.35 -17.70
CA ASP A 303 8.87 -24.61 -18.43
C ASP A 303 7.69 -24.80 -17.45
N ASN A 304 7.91 -25.57 -16.38
CA ASN A 304 6.94 -25.78 -15.30
C ASN A 304 6.61 -24.47 -14.55
N ALA A 305 7.60 -23.60 -14.33
CA ALA A 305 7.38 -22.32 -13.66
C ALA A 305 6.50 -21.36 -14.49
N PHE A 306 6.65 -21.38 -15.82
CA PHE A 306 5.79 -20.62 -16.75
C PHE A 306 4.38 -21.21 -16.85
N LEU A 307 4.22 -22.54 -16.79
CA LEU A 307 2.89 -23.14 -16.71
C LEU A 307 2.18 -22.75 -15.39
N LEU A 308 2.92 -22.77 -14.28
CA LEU A 308 2.40 -22.35 -12.98
C LEU A 308 2.05 -20.85 -12.96
N GLU A 309 2.83 -20.01 -13.65
CA GLU A 309 2.51 -18.58 -13.85
C GLU A 309 1.14 -18.40 -14.53
N ASP A 310 0.90 -19.10 -15.64
CA ASP A 310 -0.37 -19.04 -16.37
C ASP A 310 -1.55 -19.50 -15.47
N VAL A 311 -1.35 -20.53 -14.65
CA VAL A 311 -2.34 -21.00 -13.66
C VAL A 311 -2.65 -19.91 -12.62
N PHE A 312 -1.62 -19.34 -12.00
CA PHE A 312 -1.81 -18.29 -10.99
C PHE A 312 -2.41 -17.01 -11.55
N LYS A 313 -2.01 -16.57 -12.75
CA LYS A 313 -2.64 -15.39 -13.38
C LYS A 313 -4.13 -15.63 -13.65
N SER A 314 -4.50 -16.81 -14.12
CA SER A 314 -5.91 -17.17 -14.34
C SER A 314 -6.72 -17.20 -13.04
N LEU A 315 -6.14 -17.75 -11.96
CA LEU A 315 -6.76 -17.75 -10.63
C LEU A 315 -6.92 -16.34 -10.05
N MET A 316 -5.88 -15.52 -10.14
CA MET A 316 -5.92 -14.13 -9.67
C MET A 316 -6.92 -13.30 -10.46
N HIS A 317 -7.03 -13.52 -11.78
CA HIS A 317 -8.06 -12.93 -12.61
C HIS A 317 -9.46 -13.33 -12.12
N LYS A 318 -9.70 -14.63 -11.93
CA LYS A 318 -10.99 -15.15 -11.46
C LYS A 318 -11.37 -14.62 -10.08
N ALA A 319 -10.39 -14.47 -9.19
CA ALA A 319 -10.57 -13.90 -7.87
C ALA A 319 -10.67 -12.36 -7.89
N GLU A 320 -10.48 -11.71 -9.05
CA GLU A 320 -10.40 -10.25 -9.21
C GLU A 320 -9.39 -9.63 -8.23
N CYS A 321 -8.19 -10.18 -8.19
CA CYS A 321 -7.13 -9.71 -7.33
C CYS A 321 -5.82 -9.57 -8.11
N ARG A 322 -4.89 -8.77 -7.55
CA ARG A 322 -3.53 -8.59 -8.07
C ARG A 322 -2.45 -9.07 -7.11
N ALA A 323 -2.85 -9.52 -5.92
CA ALA A 323 -1.95 -9.97 -4.87
C ALA A 323 -2.15 -11.47 -4.63
N LEU A 324 -1.04 -12.18 -4.46
CA LEU A 324 -1.01 -13.61 -4.16
C LEU A 324 0.09 -13.91 -3.16
N THR A 325 -0.13 -14.92 -2.33
CA THR A 325 0.89 -15.50 -1.48
C THR A 325 0.80 -17.03 -1.45
N ILE A 326 1.89 -17.70 -1.10
CA ILE A 326 2.00 -19.17 -1.13
C ILE A 326 2.57 -19.71 0.19
N LYS A 327 1.92 -20.72 0.78
CA LYS A 327 2.32 -21.33 2.06
C LYS A 327 2.86 -22.75 1.90
N GLY A 328 4.11 -23.02 2.28
CA GLY A 328 4.63 -24.41 2.21
C GLY A 328 5.09 -24.80 0.80
N CYS A 329 5.95 -23.95 0.22
CA CYS A 329 6.50 -24.17 -1.12
C CYS A 329 7.22 -25.52 -1.23
N MET A 330 8.13 -25.82 -0.29
CA MET A 330 8.96 -27.04 -0.32
C MET A 330 8.14 -28.33 -0.18
N SER A 331 7.20 -28.36 0.78
CA SER A 331 6.44 -29.57 1.10
C SER A 331 5.35 -29.89 0.07
N THR A 332 4.80 -28.88 -0.61
CA THR A 332 3.56 -29.05 -1.36
C THR A 332 3.62 -28.51 -2.78
N ILE A 333 4.13 -27.30 -3.00
CA ILE A 333 4.22 -26.77 -4.37
C ILE A 333 5.22 -27.56 -5.21
N MET A 334 6.43 -27.82 -4.69
CA MET A 334 7.47 -28.51 -5.44
C MET A 334 7.02 -29.86 -6.03
N PRO A 335 6.40 -30.78 -5.26
CA PRO A 335 5.91 -32.04 -5.83
C PRO A 335 4.71 -31.85 -6.79
N LEU A 336 3.82 -30.88 -6.55
CA LEU A 336 2.65 -30.64 -7.41
C LEU A 336 3.03 -29.99 -8.75
N ALA A 337 3.85 -28.95 -8.71
CA ALA A 337 4.25 -28.16 -9.87
C ALA A 337 5.50 -28.72 -10.57
N GLU A 338 6.20 -29.67 -9.95
CA GLU A 338 7.51 -30.19 -10.41
C GLU A 338 8.52 -29.06 -10.64
N THR A 339 8.48 -28.02 -9.81
CA THR A 339 9.41 -26.90 -9.72
C THR A 339 9.13 -26.10 -8.46
N SER A 340 10.06 -25.25 -8.02
CA SER A 340 9.81 -24.29 -6.94
C SER A 340 8.92 -23.14 -7.41
N ALA A 341 8.14 -22.52 -6.51
CA ALA A 341 7.36 -21.32 -6.84
C ALA A 341 8.23 -20.08 -7.16
N CYS A 342 9.52 -20.11 -6.82
CA CYS A 342 10.39 -18.95 -6.79
C CYS A 342 10.46 -18.18 -8.13
N LEU A 343 10.76 -18.85 -9.24
CA LEU A 343 10.76 -18.18 -10.54
C LEU A 343 9.36 -17.67 -10.92
N THR A 344 8.30 -18.43 -10.64
CA THR A 344 6.92 -18.01 -10.91
C THR A 344 6.58 -16.71 -10.17
N LEU A 345 6.92 -16.59 -8.88
CA LEU A 345 6.68 -15.38 -8.09
C LEU A 345 7.46 -14.18 -8.65
N SER A 346 8.69 -14.40 -9.11
CA SER A 346 9.51 -13.38 -9.79
C SER A 346 8.86 -12.88 -11.08
N LEU A 347 8.38 -13.81 -11.94
CA LEU A 347 7.68 -13.47 -13.19
C LEU A 347 6.39 -12.69 -12.96
N LEU A 348 5.62 -13.07 -11.93
CA LEU A 348 4.41 -12.34 -11.52
C LEU A 348 4.73 -10.92 -11.08
N ASN A 349 5.76 -10.73 -10.24
CA ASN A 349 6.15 -9.39 -9.79
C ASN A 349 6.72 -8.54 -10.93
N ASP A 350 7.51 -9.12 -11.85
CA ASP A 350 8.00 -8.44 -13.07
C ASP A 350 6.87 -8.04 -14.03
N SER A 351 5.73 -8.72 -13.91
CA SER A 351 4.51 -8.45 -14.65
C SER A 351 3.59 -7.45 -13.95
N GLY A 352 3.94 -6.93 -12.77
CA GLY A 352 3.17 -5.93 -12.03
C GLY A 352 2.15 -6.48 -11.02
N TYR A 353 2.13 -7.81 -10.81
CA TYR A 353 1.40 -8.41 -9.68
C TYR A 353 2.18 -8.23 -8.37
N LEU A 354 1.55 -8.53 -7.24
CA LEU A 354 2.15 -8.53 -5.91
C LEU A 354 2.20 -9.97 -5.40
N ALA A 355 3.31 -10.66 -5.65
CA ALA A 355 3.45 -12.07 -5.35
C ALA A 355 4.46 -12.28 -4.21
N PHE A 356 3.98 -12.82 -3.08
CA PHE A 356 4.75 -13.00 -1.86
C PHE A 356 4.98 -14.49 -1.57
N CYS A 357 6.13 -14.81 -0.98
CA CYS A 357 6.40 -16.15 -0.49
C CYS A 357 5.85 -16.33 0.94
N GLU A 358 5.82 -17.58 1.39
CA GLU A 358 5.60 -18.02 2.78
C GLU A 358 4.23 -17.75 3.41
N SER A 359 3.36 -16.96 2.78
CA SER A 359 2.06 -16.60 3.36
C SER A 359 2.21 -15.89 4.71
N ASP A 360 3.26 -15.09 4.87
CA ASP A 360 3.49 -14.33 6.08
C ASP A 360 2.70 -13.01 6.10
N PHE A 361 1.50 -13.05 6.71
CA PHE A 361 0.65 -11.87 6.84
C PHE A 361 1.18 -10.83 7.83
N VAL A 362 2.29 -11.08 8.54
CA VAL A 362 2.98 -10.04 9.31
C VAL A 362 3.58 -8.99 8.36
N VAL A 363 4.25 -9.43 7.29
CA VAL A 363 5.01 -8.56 6.38
C VAL A 363 4.26 -8.21 5.09
N ILE A 364 3.33 -9.05 4.63
CA ILE A 364 2.57 -8.81 3.39
C ILE A 364 1.91 -7.41 3.38
N PRO A 365 1.24 -6.93 4.44
CA PRO A 365 0.66 -5.58 4.43
C PRO A 365 1.70 -4.47 4.23
N ALA A 366 2.91 -4.62 4.78
CA ALA A 366 3.99 -3.68 4.58
C ALA A 366 4.50 -3.71 3.12
N GLY A 367 4.64 -4.91 2.54
CA GLY A 367 5.00 -5.07 1.13
C GLY A 367 3.98 -4.45 0.18
N ILE A 368 2.68 -4.66 0.42
CA ILE A 368 1.62 -4.05 -0.39
C ILE A 368 1.58 -2.52 -0.21
N LEU A 369 1.84 -2.01 1.01
CA LEU A 369 1.95 -0.56 1.23
C LEU A 369 3.13 0.04 0.46
N LEU A 370 4.32 -0.58 0.51
CA LEU A 370 5.50 -0.16 -0.24
C LEU A 370 5.23 -0.11 -1.75
N ALA A 371 4.59 -1.14 -2.29
CA ALA A 371 4.19 -1.17 -3.70
C ALA A 371 3.15 -0.10 -4.03
N GLY A 372 2.20 0.15 -3.12
CA GLY A 372 1.20 1.22 -3.26
C GLY A 372 1.84 2.61 -3.35
N ILE A 373 2.77 2.92 -2.43
CA ILE A 373 3.47 4.20 -2.36
C ILE A 373 4.39 4.38 -3.58
N SER A 374 5.25 3.40 -3.85
CA SER A 374 6.31 3.52 -4.86
C SER A 374 5.82 3.26 -6.30
N GLY A 375 4.76 2.46 -6.46
CA GLY A 375 4.37 1.93 -7.76
C GLY A 375 5.36 0.92 -8.35
N LYS A 376 6.28 0.39 -7.53
CA LYS A 376 7.34 -0.54 -7.94
C LYS A 376 7.17 -1.91 -7.26
N PRO A 377 7.76 -2.98 -7.83
CA PRO A 377 7.87 -4.27 -7.17
C PRO A 377 8.60 -4.19 -5.83
N VAL A 378 8.33 -5.15 -4.95
CA VAL A 378 8.92 -5.23 -3.61
C VAL A 378 9.66 -6.55 -3.46
N PHE A 379 10.85 -6.48 -2.86
CA PHE A 379 11.63 -7.65 -2.50
C PHE A 379 11.30 -8.05 -1.05
N LEU A 380 10.44 -9.06 -0.90
CA LEU A 380 10.28 -9.75 0.39
C LEU A 380 11.55 -10.55 0.65
N ASN A 381 12.13 -10.37 1.83
CA ASN A 381 13.44 -10.91 2.16
C ASN A 381 13.53 -11.28 3.63
N ASP A 382 14.45 -12.21 3.90
CA ASP A 382 14.88 -12.60 5.22
C ASP A 382 16.12 -11.78 5.59
N PRO A 383 16.07 -11.00 6.68
CA PRO A 383 17.22 -10.27 7.16
C PRO A 383 18.15 -11.18 7.96
N THR A 384 19.45 -10.99 7.76
CA THR A 384 20.50 -11.53 8.63
C THR A 384 20.76 -10.59 9.82
N PHE A 385 21.66 -11.00 10.72
CA PHE A 385 22.04 -10.16 11.85
C PHE A 385 22.87 -8.95 11.37
N PRO A 386 22.51 -7.70 11.75
CA PRO A 386 23.27 -6.51 11.38
C PRO A 386 24.67 -6.48 12.01
N HIS A 387 25.69 -6.12 11.24
CA HIS A 387 27.05 -5.84 11.74
C HIS A 387 27.75 -4.81 10.85
N ASP A 388 28.73 -4.06 11.37
CA ASP A 388 29.58 -3.14 10.59
C ASP A 388 28.85 -2.18 9.64
N GLY A 389 27.63 -1.77 9.99
CA GLY A 389 26.79 -0.89 9.16
C GLY A 389 26.14 -1.57 7.94
N VAL A 390 26.20 -2.91 7.86
CA VAL A 390 25.62 -3.73 6.79
C VAL A 390 24.61 -4.74 7.33
N ILE A 391 23.59 -5.06 6.52
CA ILE A 391 22.70 -6.20 6.70
C ILE A 391 22.59 -6.93 5.37
N THR A 392 22.83 -8.23 5.37
CA THR A 392 22.53 -9.09 4.21
C THR A 392 21.05 -9.44 4.24
N LEU A 393 20.36 -9.19 3.13
CA LEU A 393 18.97 -9.54 2.91
C LEU A 393 18.91 -10.59 1.81
N ALA A 394 18.22 -11.70 2.04
CA ALA A 394 18.16 -12.80 1.07
C ALA A 394 16.78 -13.41 0.95
N HIS A 395 16.45 -13.92 -0.23
CA HIS A 395 15.32 -14.84 -0.44
C HIS A 395 15.53 -15.63 -1.74
N CYS A 396 14.99 -16.84 -1.83
CA CYS A 396 15.00 -17.63 -3.07
C CYS A 396 14.18 -17.01 -4.23
N THR A 397 13.41 -15.94 -4.02
CA THR A 397 12.68 -15.23 -5.07
C THR A 397 12.92 -13.73 -4.96
N ALA A 398 13.04 -13.05 -6.09
CA ALA A 398 13.03 -11.60 -6.15
C ALA A 398 12.49 -11.11 -7.51
N PRO A 399 11.79 -9.97 -7.57
CA PRO A 399 11.54 -9.31 -8.84
C PRO A 399 12.86 -8.85 -9.48
N ARG A 400 12.92 -8.89 -10.80
CA ARG A 400 14.03 -8.32 -11.58
C ARG A 400 13.80 -6.85 -11.90
N LYS A 401 12.55 -6.38 -11.94
CA LYS A 401 12.19 -4.97 -12.20
C LYS A 401 12.10 -4.14 -10.93
N MET A 402 13.14 -4.12 -10.09
CA MET A 402 13.13 -3.35 -8.83
C MET A 402 12.93 -1.84 -9.03
N ASP A 403 13.31 -1.29 -10.20
CA ASP A 403 13.05 0.11 -10.58
C ASP A 403 11.67 0.32 -11.23
N GLY A 404 10.92 -0.76 -11.45
CA GLY A 404 9.63 -0.82 -12.15
C GLY A 404 9.73 -0.91 -13.68
N ARG A 405 10.93 -0.99 -14.26
CA ARG A 405 11.16 -0.85 -15.72
C ARG A 405 12.16 -1.85 -16.27
N THR A 406 13.35 -1.89 -15.70
CA THR A 406 14.51 -2.59 -16.27
C THR A 406 14.60 -3.99 -15.68
N LEU A 407 14.74 -5.01 -16.53
CA LEU A 407 15.02 -6.37 -16.07
C LEU A 407 16.50 -6.48 -15.73
N GLU A 408 16.82 -6.61 -14.44
CA GLU A 408 18.18 -6.89 -13.99
C GLU A 408 18.67 -8.26 -14.50
N PRO A 409 19.99 -8.45 -14.65
CA PRO A 409 20.56 -9.76 -14.93
C PRO A 409 20.16 -10.79 -13.87
N VAL A 410 20.02 -12.03 -14.30
CA VAL A 410 19.55 -13.10 -13.42
C VAL A 410 20.24 -14.43 -13.76
N ARG A 411 20.62 -15.15 -12.71
CA ARG A 411 21.00 -16.56 -12.78
C ARG A 411 19.82 -17.39 -12.29
N ILE A 412 19.43 -18.41 -13.04
CA ILE A 412 18.34 -19.32 -12.67
C ILE A 412 18.95 -20.60 -12.13
N LEU A 413 18.87 -20.75 -10.81
CA LEU A 413 19.46 -21.84 -10.05
C LEU A 413 18.33 -22.73 -9.50
N THR A 414 18.68 -23.76 -8.75
CA THR A 414 17.74 -24.49 -7.91
C THR A 414 17.36 -23.67 -6.67
N HIS A 415 16.24 -23.98 -6.03
CA HIS A 415 15.94 -23.50 -4.68
C HIS A 415 17.09 -23.86 -3.72
N PHE A 416 17.48 -22.96 -2.82
CA PHE A 416 18.70 -23.13 -2.02
C PHE A 416 18.61 -24.34 -1.07
N GLU A 417 17.56 -24.43 -0.26
CA GLU A 417 17.44 -25.42 0.81
C GLU A 417 17.08 -26.83 0.31
N SER A 418 16.66 -26.97 -0.95
CA SER A 418 16.18 -28.25 -1.50
C SER A 418 16.91 -28.72 -2.75
N ASP A 419 17.78 -27.88 -3.33
CA ASP A 419 18.44 -28.12 -4.61
C ASP A 419 17.49 -28.58 -5.73
N TYR A 420 16.25 -28.11 -5.71
CA TYR A 420 15.21 -28.48 -6.67
C TYR A 420 14.51 -27.25 -7.27
N GLY A 421 14.07 -27.37 -8.54
CA GLY A 421 13.27 -26.35 -9.21
C GLY A 421 14.07 -25.20 -9.82
N ALA A 422 13.36 -24.08 -10.07
CA ALA A 422 13.91 -22.86 -10.65
C ALA A 422 13.70 -21.66 -9.71
N ALA A 423 14.80 -21.08 -9.24
CA ALA A 423 14.87 -19.94 -8.34
C ALA A 423 15.80 -18.85 -8.93
N PRO A 424 15.36 -17.58 -8.99
CA PRO A 424 16.21 -16.51 -9.48
C PRO A 424 17.21 -16.05 -8.42
N LYS A 425 18.48 -15.92 -8.80
CA LYS A 425 19.44 -14.97 -8.22
C LYS A 425 19.44 -13.73 -9.10
N VAL A 426 18.73 -12.69 -8.68
CA VAL A 426 18.70 -11.40 -9.36
C VAL A 426 19.95 -10.61 -8.99
N GLU A 427 20.70 -10.17 -9.98
CA GLU A 427 21.89 -9.33 -9.82
C GLU A 427 21.45 -7.86 -9.64
N MET A 428 20.89 -7.53 -8.46
CA MET A 428 20.37 -6.19 -8.19
C MET A 428 21.47 -5.13 -8.26
N LYS A 429 21.11 -3.94 -8.77
CA LYS A 429 22.06 -2.86 -9.02
C LYS A 429 22.66 -2.28 -7.73
N LYS A 430 23.99 -2.37 -7.62
CA LYS A 430 24.78 -1.69 -6.58
C LYS A 430 24.62 -0.16 -6.67
N GLY A 431 24.66 0.52 -5.54
CA GLY A 431 24.43 1.95 -5.39
C GLY A 431 22.96 2.37 -5.45
N GLN A 432 22.03 1.43 -5.59
CA GLN A 432 20.61 1.75 -5.62
C GLN A 432 20.11 2.06 -4.20
N ALA A 433 19.53 3.25 -4.04
CA ALA A 433 18.84 3.63 -2.81
C ALA A 433 17.54 2.83 -2.64
N LEU A 434 17.27 2.42 -1.41
CA LEU A 434 16.08 1.65 -1.03
C LEU A 434 15.56 2.06 0.35
N THR A 435 14.39 1.52 0.71
CA THR A 435 13.85 1.62 2.06
C THR A 435 13.40 0.23 2.49
N ASN A 436 13.95 -0.26 3.59
CA ASN A 436 13.47 -1.48 4.23
C ASN A 436 12.38 -1.13 5.25
N ILE A 437 11.32 -1.93 5.34
CA ILE A 437 10.24 -1.76 6.32
C ILE A 437 10.06 -3.05 7.09
N ILE A 438 10.13 -2.96 8.41
CA ILE A 438 9.97 -4.08 9.33
C ILE A 438 8.75 -3.79 10.22
N PRO A 439 7.61 -4.48 10.00
CA PRO A 439 6.43 -4.33 10.84
C PRO A 439 6.52 -5.16 12.13
N ASP A 440 5.98 -4.66 13.23
CA ASP A 440 5.71 -5.49 14.42
C ASP A 440 4.49 -6.42 14.20
N PHE A 441 4.41 -7.50 14.97
CA PHE A 441 3.31 -8.48 14.85
C PHE A 441 1.91 -7.89 15.07
N LYS A 442 1.80 -6.83 15.88
CA LYS A 442 0.51 -6.15 16.15
C LYS A 442 0.20 -5.04 15.13
N SER A 443 1.07 -4.85 14.13
CA SER A 443 0.99 -3.80 13.13
C SER A 443 0.90 -2.38 13.73
N LYS A 444 1.33 -2.18 14.98
CA LYS A 444 1.26 -0.89 15.70
C LYS A 444 2.48 0.00 15.47
N ARG A 445 3.66 -0.58 15.26
CA ARG A 445 4.92 0.16 15.12
C ARG A 445 5.76 -0.50 14.05
N TRP A 446 6.12 0.27 13.04
CA TRP A 446 6.93 -0.20 11.93
C TRP A 446 8.25 0.57 11.93
N LEU A 447 9.35 -0.13 11.70
CA LEU A 447 10.66 0.47 11.49
C LEU A 447 10.85 0.68 9.99
N GLY A 448 11.11 1.92 9.58
CA GLY A 448 11.52 2.24 8.21
C GLY A 448 13.00 2.63 8.21
N LEU A 449 13.79 1.98 7.35
CA LEU A 449 15.24 2.15 7.33
C LEU A 449 15.72 2.47 5.90
N PRO A 450 16.14 3.71 5.61
CA PRO A 450 16.70 4.07 4.31
C PRO A 450 18.10 3.49 4.16
N GLY A 451 18.39 2.87 3.02
CA GLY A 451 19.68 2.22 2.77
C GLY A 451 20.08 2.28 1.31
N GLU A 452 21.25 1.71 1.03
CA GLU A 452 21.84 1.60 -0.31
C GLU A 452 22.38 0.18 -0.52
N ILE A 453 22.15 -0.39 -1.70
CA ILE A 453 22.73 -1.70 -2.04
C ILE A 453 24.25 -1.53 -2.21
N LEU A 454 25.03 -2.07 -1.28
CA LEU A 454 26.49 -2.07 -1.34
C LEU A 454 27.01 -3.17 -2.26
N ASP A 455 26.42 -4.37 -2.15
CA ASP A 455 26.80 -5.53 -2.94
C ASP A 455 25.60 -6.47 -3.24
N CYS A 456 25.80 -7.39 -4.19
CA CYS A 456 24.87 -8.46 -4.53
C CYS A 456 25.62 -9.81 -4.48
N PRO A 457 25.86 -10.33 -3.27
CA PRO A 457 26.75 -11.47 -3.08
C PRO A 457 26.18 -12.78 -3.60
N PHE A 458 26.95 -13.86 -3.45
CA PHE A 458 26.52 -15.23 -3.73
C PHE A 458 27.02 -16.17 -2.63
N LEU A 459 26.55 -15.92 -1.42
CA LEU A 459 26.79 -16.75 -0.24
C LEU A 459 25.97 -18.03 -0.31
N ASP A 460 26.34 -19.02 0.49
CA ASP A 460 25.59 -20.28 0.69
C ASP A 460 24.35 -20.04 1.57
N ILE A 461 23.42 -19.23 1.04
CA ILE A 461 22.09 -18.92 1.58
C ILE A 461 21.09 -18.82 0.40
N CYS A 462 19.84 -18.46 0.71
CA CYS A 462 18.79 -18.07 -0.24
C CYS A 462 19.31 -17.30 -1.49
N ARG A 463 18.77 -17.59 -2.68
CA ARG A 463 19.43 -17.26 -3.97
C ARG A 463 19.60 -15.77 -4.30
N SER A 464 18.55 -14.96 -4.23
CA SER A 464 18.66 -13.50 -4.45
C SER A 464 19.11 -12.84 -3.17
N GLN A 465 20.24 -12.12 -3.22
CA GLN A 465 20.93 -11.59 -2.04
C GLN A 465 21.39 -10.16 -2.31
N ILE A 466 21.27 -9.30 -1.31
CA ILE A 466 21.85 -7.95 -1.32
C ILE A 466 22.46 -7.63 0.03
N ASP A 467 23.61 -6.99 0.03
CA ASP A 467 24.16 -6.33 1.21
C ASP A 467 23.69 -4.89 1.21
N VAL A 468 22.99 -4.49 2.27
CA VAL A 468 22.44 -3.15 2.40
C VAL A 468 23.22 -2.38 3.45
N GLY A 469 23.77 -1.23 3.03
CA GLY A 469 24.42 -0.27 3.89
C GLY A 469 23.43 0.75 4.43
N TYR A 470 23.57 1.10 5.71
CA TYR A 470 22.73 2.09 6.38
C TYR A 470 23.58 3.23 6.91
N LYS A 471 23.18 4.48 6.60
CA LYS A 471 23.82 5.69 7.13
C LYS A 471 22.99 6.17 8.32
N TYR A 472 23.56 6.06 9.52
CA TYR A 472 22.99 6.61 10.74
C TYR A 472 23.57 8.00 11.03
#